data_AF-A0A0G0TQC8-F1
#
_entry.id   AF-A0A0G0TQC8-F1
#
_cell.length_a   1.000
_cell.length_b   1.000
_cell.length_c   1.000
_cell.angle_alpha   90.00
_cell.angle_beta   90.00
_cell.angle_gamma   90.00
#
_symmetry.space_group_name_H-M   'P 1'
#
loop_
_entity.id
_entity.type
_entity.pdbx_description
1 polymer ?
#
loop_
_entity_poly.entity_id
_entity_poly.type
_entity_poly.pdbx_seq_one_letter_code
_entity_poly.pdbx_strand_id
1 'polypeptide(L)'
;MPQIRRDGSGLHIGIAAFLLAGFAVYRRWKSKTVLFLSGAALLSILISMGTFVFYLLWKYIPPFDSTRYVNRALILFVFTAAVLAGIGAVELFSILEKKLKKKGLIFAYSCLVVLVLLNLYVFNYDPTNWRVSNANKAIEHNYILQNISKMPGIFRINTYETKGIDWGTDFYNIPLGIEHIYAYEAVWYVPYMNVYLSVAYNNPAKFWGILNMKYLTATEEVNISGFKFVKKFEECGVCWPEQKNFVKAYGPYLYENELFL
;
A
#
# COMPACT_ATOMS: atom_id res chain seq x y z
N MET A 1 21.08 0.04 8.42
CA MET A 1 19.92 0.39 7.58
C MET A 1 18.85 1.04 8.45
N PRO A 2 18.17 2.10 7.98
CA PRO A 2 17.03 2.67 8.71
C PRO A 2 15.94 1.60 8.92
N GLN A 3 15.28 1.60 10.09
CA GLN A 3 14.17 0.69 10.35
C GLN A 3 12.98 1.12 9.47
N ILE A 4 12.72 0.37 8.40
CA ILE A 4 11.55 0.59 7.56
C ILE A 4 10.33 0.14 8.37
N ARG A 5 9.59 1.11 8.91
CA ARG A 5 8.26 0.88 9.49
C ARG A 5 7.25 1.15 8.39
N ARG A 6 6.49 0.14 8.02
CA ARG A 6 5.33 0.33 7.18
C ARG A 6 4.17 0.55 8.14
N ASP A 7 3.53 1.70 8.06
CA ASP A 7 2.22 2.00 8.63
C ASP A 7 1.23 2.10 7.47
N GLY A 8 0.01 1.66 7.75
CA GLY A 8 -0.81 0.91 6.80
C GLY A 8 -2.26 1.29 6.93
N SER A 9 -2.56 2.38 7.62
CA SER A 9 -3.84 3.06 7.56
C SER A 9 -3.74 4.39 8.30
N GLY A 10 -3.37 5.43 7.57
CA GLY A 10 -3.56 6.81 8.00
C GLY A 10 -4.67 7.49 7.22
N LEU A 11 -5.85 6.88 7.04
CA LEU A 11 -7.00 7.53 6.39
C LEU A 11 -7.82 8.35 7.40
N HIS A 12 -7.15 9.18 8.20
CA HIS A 12 -7.81 10.09 9.12
C HIS A 12 -7.81 11.50 8.54
N ILE A 13 -9.01 12.03 8.31
CA ILE A 13 -9.17 13.45 8.04
C ILE A 13 -9.02 14.15 9.38
N GLY A 14 -8.16 15.15 9.45
CA GLY A 14 -8.01 15.91 10.68
C GLY A 14 -9.32 16.57 11.08
N ILE A 15 -9.85 16.21 12.25
CA ILE A 15 -11.12 16.69 12.81
C ILE A 15 -11.20 18.22 12.75
N ALA A 16 -10.11 18.91 13.11
CA ALA A 16 -10.06 20.38 13.05
C ALA A 16 -10.26 20.90 11.62
N ALA A 17 -9.57 20.33 10.63
CA ALA A 17 -9.72 20.70 9.23
C ALA A 17 -11.12 20.36 8.71
N PHE A 18 -11.69 19.22 9.10
CA PHE A 18 -13.04 18.81 8.71
C PHE A 18 -14.10 19.78 9.25
N LEU A 19 -14.02 20.15 10.52
CA LEU A 19 -14.94 21.12 11.14
C LEU A 19 -14.82 22.50 10.49
N LEU A 20 -13.59 22.96 10.20
CA LEU A 20 -13.38 24.22 9.49
C LEU A 20 -13.92 24.18 8.06
N ALA A 21 -13.72 23.08 7.33
CA ALA A 21 -14.29 22.91 5.99
C ALA A 21 -15.82 22.97 6.03
N GLY A 22 -16.45 22.27 6.97
CA GLY A 22 -17.90 22.34 7.20
C GLY A 22 -18.37 23.76 7.56
N PHE A 23 -17.59 24.49 8.35
CA PHE A 23 -17.88 25.88 8.69
C PHE A 23 -17.82 26.81 7.46
N ALA A 24 -16.85 26.61 6.57
CA ALA A 24 -16.79 27.29 5.27
C ALA A 24 -18.05 27.05 4.44
N VAL A 25 -18.49 25.78 4.32
CA VAL A 25 -19.71 25.43 3.60
C VAL A 25 -20.93 26.11 4.23
N TYR A 26 -21.09 26.02 5.54
CA TYR A 26 -22.22 26.64 6.25
C TYR A 26 -22.27 28.17 6.06
N ARG A 27 -21.14 28.87 6.21
CA ARG A 27 -21.09 30.33 6.16
C ARG A 27 -21.15 30.89 4.75
N ARG A 28 -20.56 30.21 3.77
CA ARG A 28 -20.41 30.66 2.40
C ARG A 28 -21.11 29.75 1.39
N TRP A 29 -22.23 29.12 1.77
CA TRP A 29 -22.97 28.19 0.90
C TRP A 29 -23.44 28.80 -0.43
N LYS A 30 -23.57 30.14 -0.52
CA LYS A 30 -23.91 30.84 -1.77
C LYS A 30 -22.69 31.20 -2.64
N SER A 31 -21.47 31.05 -2.12
CA SER A 31 -20.26 31.35 -2.86
C SER A 31 -20.03 30.28 -3.91
N LYS A 32 -19.90 30.69 -5.19
CA LYS A 32 -19.61 29.78 -6.32
C LYS A 32 -18.34 28.96 -6.07
N THR A 33 -17.31 29.57 -5.49
CA THR A 33 -16.05 28.90 -5.15
C THR A 33 -16.27 27.80 -4.11
N VAL A 34 -16.99 28.09 -3.03
CA VAL A 34 -17.26 27.10 -1.97
C VAL A 34 -18.14 25.97 -2.48
N LEU A 35 -19.17 26.28 -3.27
CA LEU A 35 -20.00 25.27 -3.93
C LEU A 35 -19.19 24.37 -4.86
N PHE A 36 -18.33 24.95 -5.69
CA PHE A 36 -17.45 24.19 -6.59
C PHE A 36 -16.52 23.25 -5.81
N LEU A 37 -15.83 23.76 -4.79
CA LEU A 37 -14.93 22.95 -3.96
C LEU A 37 -15.68 21.84 -3.22
N SER A 38 -16.88 22.14 -2.70
CA SER A 38 -17.71 21.16 -2.00
C SER A 38 -18.22 20.08 -2.94
N GLY A 39 -18.65 20.46 -4.15
CA GLY A 39 -19.03 19.53 -5.20
C GLY A 39 -17.88 18.65 -5.65
N ALA A 40 -16.68 19.21 -5.82
CA ALA A 40 -15.47 18.45 -6.17
C ALA A 40 -15.05 17.49 -5.04
N ALA A 41 -15.14 17.91 -3.77
CA ALA A 41 -14.91 17.06 -2.61
C ALA A 41 -15.90 15.87 -2.57
N LEU A 42 -17.19 16.15 -2.75
CA LEU A 42 -18.24 15.13 -2.81
C LEU A 42 -18.03 14.18 -3.99
N LEU A 43 -17.73 14.72 -5.18
CA LEU A 43 -17.44 13.94 -6.38
C LEU A 43 -16.26 13.00 -6.15
N SER A 44 -15.17 13.49 -5.56
CA SER A 44 -14.00 12.69 -5.19
C SER A 44 -14.35 11.52 -4.27
N ILE A 45 -15.19 11.74 -3.25
CA ILE A 45 -15.70 10.69 -2.36
C ILE A 45 -16.54 9.67 -3.15
N LEU A 46 -17.49 10.14 -3.96
CA LEU A 46 -18.36 9.26 -4.75
C LEU A 46 -17.57 8.40 -5.75
N ILE A 47 -16.52 8.96 -6.35
CA ILE A 47 -15.58 8.21 -7.18
C ILE A 47 -14.87 7.16 -6.32
N SER A 48 -14.23 7.57 -5.22
CA SER A 48 -13.47 6.68 -4.33
C SER A 48 -14.30 5.52 -3.75
N MET A 49 -15.60 5.72 -3.56
CA MET A 49 -16.53 4.69 -3.08
C MET A 49 -16.96 3.70 -4.17
N GLY A 50 -16.54 3.89 -5.43
CA GLY A 50 -16.93 3.02 -6.54
C GLY A 50 -18.41 3.11 -6.90
N THR A 51 -19.06 4.25 -6.65
CA THR A 51 -20.48 4.45 -6.95
C THR A 51 -20.76 4.50 -8.46
N PHE A 52 -22.03 4.66 -8.86
CA PHE A 52 -22.41 4.81 -10.27
C PHE A 52 -21.65 5.94 -10.98
N VAL A 53 -21.19 6.96 -10.24
CA VAL A 53 -20.38 8.06 -10.77
C VAL A 53 -19.05 7.54 -11.32
N PHE A 54 -18.36 6.68 -10.55
CA PHE A 54 -17.12 6.06 -11.04
C PHE A 54 -17.38 5.20 -12.27
N TYR A 55 -18.48 4.42 -12.29
CA TYR A 55 -18.84 3.62 -13.46
C TYR A 55 -19.01 4.46 -14.73
N LEU A 56 -19.69 5.61 -14.64
CA LEU A 56 -19.85 6.51 -15.79
C LEU A 56 -18.52 7.06 -16.28
N LEU A 57 -17.63 7.48 -15.35
CA LEU A 57 -16.29 7.96 -15.70
C LEU A 57 -15.46 6.86 -16.36
N TRP A 58 -15.41 5.67 -15.73
CA TRP A 58 -14.70 4.50 -16.25
C TRP A 58 -15.18 4.09 -17.64
N LYS A 59 -16.49 4.13 -17.88
CA LYS A 59 -17.09 3.68 -19.14
C LYS A 59 -16.91 4.65 -20.30
N TYR A 60 -16.99 5.96 -20.03
CA TYR A 60 -17.12 6.98 -21.08
C TYR A 60 -15.97 7.98 -21.13
N ILE A 61 -15.10 8.05 -20.12
CA ILE A 61 -14.05 9.06 -20.03
C ILE A 61 -12.66 8.41 -19.93
N PRO A 62 -11.93 8.27 -21.04
CA PRO A 62 -10.50 7.96 -20.99
C PRO A 62 -9.76 9.04 -20.19
N PRO A 63 -8.77 8.71 -19.32
CA PRO A 63 -8.16 7.40 -19.06
C PRO A 63 -8.73 6.67 -17.82
N PHE A 64 -9.98 6.93 -17.40
CA PHE A 64 -10.53 6.29 -16.19
C PHE A 64 -10.65 4.77 -16.32
N ASP A 65 -10.78 4.25 -17.54
CA ASP A 65 -10.73 2.83 -17.87
C ASP A 65 -9.41 2.15 -17.47
N SER A 66 -8.33 2.93 -17.37
CA SER A 66 -6.99 2.49 -16.99
C SER A 66 -6.67 2.69 -15.50
N THR A 67 -7.64 3.12 -14.68
CA THR A 67 -7.42 3.39 -13.26
C THR A 67 -7.41 2.10 -12.44
N ARG A 68 -6.25 1.72 -11.92
CA ARG A 68 -6.08 0.53 -11.06
C ARG A 68 -6.66 0.69 -9.65
N TYR A 69 -6.64 1.91 -9.12
CA TYR A 69 -6.93 2.18 -7.70
C TYR A 69 -7.90 3.36 -7.59
N VAL A 70 -9.18 3.05 -7.34
CA VAL A 70 -10.26 4.04 -7.27
C VAL A 70 -10.09 5.01 -6.10
N ASN A 71 -9.48 4.55 -5.00
CA ASN A 71 -9.16 5.37 -3.82
C ASN A 71 -8.17 6.52 -4.11
N ARG A 72 -7.42 6.49 -5.23
CA ARG A 72 -6.57 7.62 -5.65
C ARG A 72 -7.37 8.88 -5.94
N ALA A 73 -8.68 8.76 -6.21
CA ALA A 73 -9.56 9.91 -6.36
C ALA A 73 -9.58 10.80 -5.11
N LEU A 74 -9.30 10.26 -3.91
CA LEU A 74 -9.27 11.01 -2.65
C LEU A 74 -8.22 12.12 -2.62
N ILE A 75 -7.23 12.14 -3.51
CA ILE A 75 -6.30 13.27 -3.63
C ILE A 75 -7.05 14.58 -3.90
N LEU A 76 -8.12 14.52 -4.71
CA LEU A 76 -8.98 15.67 -4.99
C LEU A 76 -9.77 16.09 -3.75
N PHE A 77 -10.24 15.13 -2.95
CA PHE A 77 -10.89 15.40 -1.67
C PHE A 77 -9.92 16.10 -0.71
N VAL A 78 -8.70 15.59 -0.52
CA VAL A 78 -7.71 16.18 0.39
C VAL A 78 -7.41 17.62 -0.01
N PHE A 79 -7.19 17.88 -1.30
CA PHE A 79 -6.95 19.23 -1.81
C PHE A 79 -8.15 20.16 -1.56
N THR A 80 -9.34 19.75 -1.97
CA THR A 80 -10.54 20.60 -1.86
C THR A 80 -10.95 20.85 -0.42
N ALA A 81 -10.86 19.83 0.44
CA ALA A 81 -11.11 19.94 1.88
C ALA A 81 -10.10 20.87 2.57
N ALA A 82 -8.82 20.83 2.22
CA ALA A 82 -7.81 21.74 2.77
C ALA A 82 -8.10 23.21 2.39
N VAL A 83 -8.48 23.47 1.14
CA VAL A 83 -8.88 24.83 0.70
C VAL A 83 -10.14 25.29 1.43
N LEU A 84 -11.16 24.43 1.56
CA LEU A 84 -12.37 24.73 2.33
C LEU A 84 -12.05 25.02 3.80
N ALA A 85 -11.16 24.24 4.43
CA ALA A 85 -10.72 24.48 5.80
C ALA A 85 -10.04 25.85 5.95
N GLY A 86 -9.21 26.24 4.99
CA GLY A 86 -8.60 27.58 4.94
C GLY A 86 -9.64 28.70 4.86
N ILE A 87 -10.63 28.57 3.97
CA ILE A 87 -11.75 29.52 3.89
C ILE A 87 -12.53 29.56 5.21
N GLY A 88 -12.76 28.40 5.83
CA GLY A 88 -13.46 28.28 7.10
C GLY A 88 -12.72 28.98 8.24
N ALA A 89 -11.40 28.83 8.28
CA ALA A 89 -10.56 29.55 9.23
C ALA A 89 -10.66 31.07 9.05
N VAL A 90 -10.56 31.57 7.82
CA VAL A 90 -10.71 33.01 7.52
C VAL A 90 -12.07 33.53 7.98
N GLU A 91 -13.15 32.80 7.70
CA GLU A 91 -14.49 33.17 8.17
C GLU A 91 -14.59 33.18 9.70
N LEU A 92 -14.03 32.17 10.36
CA LEU A 92 -14.04 32.06 11.83
C LEU A 92 -13.31 33.25 12.45
N PHE A 93 -12.10 33.56 11.99
CA PHE A 93 -11.33 34.68 12.52
C PHE A 93 -11.96 36.03 12.21
N SER A 94 -12.62 36.21 11.06
CA SER A 94 -13.35 37.45 10.76
C SER A 94 -14.49 37.74 11.76
N ILE A 95 -15.09 36.70 12.34
CA ILE A 95 -16.13 36.82 13.36
C ILE A 95 -15.49 37.10 14.72
N LEU A 96 -14.40 36.39 15.04
CA LEU A 96 -13.67 36.58 16.29
C LEU A 96 -13.04 37.98 16.37
N GLU A 97 -12.58 38.55 15.25
CA GLU A 97 -12.00 39.90 15.19
C GLU A 97 -12.97 40.98 15.63
N LYS A 98 -14.27 40.78 15.37
CA LYS A 98 -15.33 41.69 15.81
C LYS A 98 -15.67 41.56 17.29
N LYS A 99 -15.34 40.42 17.92
CA LYS A 99 -15.73 40.09 19.30
C LYS A 99 -14.57 40.15 20.30
N LEU A 100 -13.34 39.87 19.86
CA LEU A 100 -12.17 39.72 20.72
C LEU A 100 -11.17 40.85 20.50
N LYS A 101 -10.50 41.26 21.58
CA LYS A 101 -9.33 42.16 21.50
C LYS A 101 -8.14 41.42 20.87
N LYS A 102 -7.12 42.17 20.43
CA LYS A 102 -5.88 41.64 19.80
C LYS A 102 -5.25 40.45 20.53
N LYS A 103 -5.15 40.51 21.87
CA LYS A 103 -4.61 39.39 22.67
C LYS A 103 -5.47 38.11 22.58
N GLY A 104 -6.80 38.26 22.56
CA GLY A 104 -7.73 37.13 22.42
C GLY A 104 -7.67 36.49 21.03
N LEU A 105 -7.44 37.28 19.98
CA LEU A 105 -7.22 36.77 18.63
C LEU A 105 -5.94 35.96 18.50
N ILE A 106 -4.83 36.47 19.04
CA ILE A 106 -3.56 35.75 19.07
C ILE A 106 -3.74 34.41 19.79
N PHE A 107 -4.42 34.43 20.94
CA PHE A 107 -4.72 33.21 21.69
C PHE A 107 -5.56 32.21 20.87
N ALA A 108 -6.63 32.67 20.20
CA ALA A 108 -7.45 31.80 19.34
C ALA A 108 -6.65 31.20 18.17
N TYR A 109 -5.75 31.98 17.55
CA TYR A 109 -4.85 31.50 16.51
C TYR A 109 -3.89 30.43 17.05
N SER A 110 -3.25 30.70 18.19
CA SER A 110 -2.39 29.73 18.86
C SER A 110 -3.14 28.44 19.21
N CYS A 111 -4.37 28.53 19.72
CA CYS A 111 -5.22 27.37 19.98
C CYS A 111 -5.52 26.57 18.72
N LEU A 112 -5.82 27.22 17.59
CA LEU A 112 -6.05 26.52 16.33
C LEU A 112 -4.79 25.79 15.86
N VAL A 113 -3.63 26.45 15.92
CA VAL A 113 -2.34 25.83 15.57
C VAL A 113 -2.07 24.62 16.46
N VAL A 114 -2.27 24.74 17.78
CA VAL A 114 -2.12 23.63 18.71
C VAL A 114 -3.11 22.50 18.40
N LEU A 115 -4.36 22.79 18.05
CA LEU A 115 -5.33 21.77 17.65
C LEU A 115 -4.92 21.03 16.39
N VAL A 116 -4.35 21.73 15.40
CA VAL A 116 -3.80 21.09 14.19
C VAL A 116 -2.60 20.21 14.54
N LEU A 117 -1.68 20.70 15.39
CA LEU A 117 -0.52 19.91 15.84
C LEU A 117 -0.91 18.71 16.69
N LEU A 118 -1.92 18.84 17.56
CA LEU A 118 -2.48 17.73 18.32
C LEU A 118 -3.19 16.73 17.42
N ASN A 119 -3.90 17.20 16.41
CA ASN A 119 -4.52 16.34 15.43
C ASN A 119 -3.46 15.51 14.68
N LEU A 120 -2.40 16.18 14.21
CA LEU A 120 -1.24 15.49 13.65
C LEU A 120 -0.64 14.53 14.68
N TYR A 121 -0.38 14.93 15.92
CA TYR A 121 0.20 14.04 16.94
C TYR A 121 -0.65 12.80 17.21
N VAL A 122 -1.98 12.96 17.33
CA VAL A 122 -2.93 11.87 17.61
C VAL A 122 -3.11 10.95 16.40
N PHE A 123 -3.23 11.51 15.19
CA PHE A 123 -3.53 10.74 13.97
C PHE A 123 -2.30 10.39 13.12
N ASN A 124 -1.11 10.90 13.46
CA ASN A 124 0.19 10.46 12.91
C ASN A 124 0.65 9.14 13.54
N TYR A 125 -0.04 8.67 14.57
CA TYR A 125 0.02 7.27 15.00
C TYR A 125 -1.14 6.53 14.36
N ASP A 126 -0.83 5.61 13.44
CA ASP A 126 -1.79 4.64 12.92
C ASP A 126 -2.46 3.93 14.11
N PRO A 127 -3.76 4.14 14.39
CA PRO A 127 -4.44 3.51 15.51
C PRO A 127 -4.64 2.02 15.26
N THR A 128 -4.48 1.57 14.00
CA THR A 128 -4.12 0.18 13.79
C THR A 128 -2.65 0.08 14.18
N ASN A 129 -2.42 -0.27 15.44
CA ASN A 129 -1.16 -0.79 15.89
C ASN A 129 -1.01 -2.21 15.30
N TRP A 130 -1.10 -2.34 13.97
CA TRP A 130 -0.67 -3.53 13.29
C TRP A 130 0.81 -3.58 13.60
N ARG A 131 1.16 -4.48 14.53
CA ARG A 131 2.48 -4.59 15.13
C ARG A 131 3.49 -4.34 14.04
N VAL A 132 4.16 -3.19 14.10
CA VAL A 132 5.22 -2.83 13.18
C VAL A 132 6.16 -4.01 13.19
N SER A 133 6.05 -4.88 12.18
CA SER A 133 6.89 -6.06 12.14
C SER A 133 8.27 -5.52 11.86
N ASN A 134 9.20 -5.81 12.76
CA ASN A 134 10.57 -5.43 12.53
C ASN A 134 11.06 -6.28 11.36
N ALA A 135 10.97 -5.71 10.14
CA ALA A 135 11.31 -6.40 8.91
C ALA A 135 12.72 -7.02 9.00
N ASN A 136 13.65 -6.33 9.65
CA ASN A 136 15.00 -6.84 9.88
C ASN A 136 14.99 -8.12 10.74
N LYS A 137 14.22 -8.14 11.85
CA LYS A 137 14.08 -9.37 12.65
C LYS A 137 13.45 -10.50 11.84
N ALA A 138 12.44 -10.20 11.03
CA ALA A 138 11.82 -11.20 10.17
C ALA A 138 12.80 -11.74 9.13
N ILE A 139 13.63 -10.88 8.53
CA ILE A 139 14.71 -11.28 7.61
C ILE A 139 15.77 -12.13 8.32
N GLU A 140 16.20 -11.74 9.52
CA GLU A 140 17.18 -12.48 10.34
C GLU A 140 16.69 -13.89 10.69
N HIS A 141 15.40 -14.06 10.96
CA HIS A 141 14.78 -15.34 11.34
C HIS A 141 14.17 -16.09 10.16
N ASN A 142 14.27 -15.56 8.93
CA ASN A 142 13.83 -16.26 7.73
C ASN A 142 14.90 -17.26 7.28
N TYR A 143 14.96 -18.39 7.98
CA TYR A 143 16.03 -19.38 7.84
C TYR A 143 16.19 -19.93 6.41
N ILE A 144 15.08 -20.06 5.67
CA ILE A 144 15.10 -20.53 4.28
C ILE A 144 15.80 -19.52 3.37
N LEU A 145 15.40 -18.23 3.43
CA LEU A 145 16.03 -17.20 2.60
C LEU A 145 17.48 -16.93 3.03
N GLN A 146 17.76 -16.97 4.34
CA GLN A 146 19.14 -16.87 4.87
C GLN A 146 20.05 -18.02 4.41
N ASN A 147 19.48 -19.18 4.10
CA ASN A 147 20.23 -20.30 3.55
C ASN A 147 20.43 -20.14 2.04
N ILE A 148 19.39 -19.73 1.32
CA ILE A 148 19.45 -19.45 -0.11
C ILE A 148 20.47 -18.36 -0.42
N SER A 149 20.50 -17.27 0.37
CA SER A 149 21.43 -16.15 0.16
C SER A 149 22.91 -16.53 0.25
N LYS A 150 23.23 -17.68 0.87
CA LYS A 150 24.59 -18.20 1.01
C LYS A 150 24.96 -19.20 -0.08
N MET A 151 24.02 -19.59 -0.94
CA MET A 151 24.26 -20.56 -2.01
C MET A 151 25.02 -19.89 -3.17
N PRO A 152 26.02 -20.55 -3.76
CA PRO A 152 26.79 -19.98 -4.86
C PRO A 152 26.01 -19.96 -6.17
N GLY A 153 26.29 -18.96 -7.01
CA GLY A 153 25.74 -18.81 -8.36
C GLY A 153 24.83 -17.59 -8.52
N ILE A 154 24.44 -17.31 -9.76
CA ILE A 154 23.46 -16.27 -10.10
C ILE A 154 22.18 -17.00 -10.49
N PHE A 155 21.19 -16.97 -9.62
CA PHE A 155 19.90 -17.63 -9.84
C PHE A 155 18.79 -16.82 -9.19
N ARG A 156 17.56 -17.12 -9.62
CA ARG A 156 16.33 -16.58 -9.06
C ARG A 156 15.62 -17.63 -8.21
N ILE A 157 14.73 -17.15 -7.36
CA ILE A 157 13.79 -17.98 -6.63
C ILE A 157 12.34 -17.69 -7.05
N ASN A 158 11.45 -18.61 -6.68
CA ASN A 158 10.02 -18.34 -6.65
C ASN A 158 9.42 -18.80 -5.33
N THR A 159 8.35 -18.15 -4.93
CA THR A 159 7.47 -18.58 -3.85
C THR A 159 6.21 -19.17 -4.46
N TYR A 160 5.88 -20.41 -4.12
CA TYR A 160 4.78 -21.17 -4.73
C TYR A 160 3.43 -20.46 -4.65
N GLU A 161 3.16 -19.77 -3.53
CA GLU A 161 1.91 -19.05 -3.29
C GLU A 161 1.85 -17.73 -4.06
N THR A 162 2.93 -17.28 -4.69
CA THR A 162 2.97 -16.07 -5.51
C THR A 162 2.43 -16.36 -6.91
N LYS A 163 1.11 -16.17 -7.07
CA LYS A 163 0.38 -16.30 -8.33
C LYS A 163 0.11 -14.92 -8.94
N GLY A 164 1.14 -14.31 -9.54
CA GLY A 164 1.02 -13.01 -10.23
C GLY A 164 1.70 -11.84 -9.51
N ILE A 165 1.19 -10.63 -9.72
CA ILE A 165 1.99 -9.38 -9.66
C ILE A 165 1.74 -8.45 -8.49
N ASP A 166 0.85 -8.83 -7.57
CA ASP A 166 0.45 -7.92 -6.49
C ASP A 166 0.96 -8.31 -5.12
N TRP A 167 1.90 -9.25 -5.04
CA TRP A 167 2.30 -9.82 -3.77
C TRP A 167 3.73 -10.39 -3.82
N GLY A 168 4.70 -9.66 -4.39
CA GLY A 168 6.09 -10.09 -4.35
C GLY A 168 6.64 -10.24 -2.92
N THR A 169 7.71 -11.02 -2.77
CA THR A 169 8.40 -11.23 -1.49
C THR A 169 9.65 -10.34 -1.35
N ASP A 170 9.70 -9.25 -2.14
CA ASP A 170 10.83 -8.33 -2.31
C ASP A 170 11.34 -7.72 -1.00
N PHE A 171 10.44 -7.45 -0.06
CA PHE A 171 10.79 -6.92 1.26
C PHE A 171 11.76 -7.83 2.03
N TYR A 172 11.74 -9.14 1.75
CA TYR A 172 12.61 -10.13 2.38
C TYR A 172 13.79 -10.51 1.50
N ASN A 173 13.58 -10.57 0.18
CA ASN A 173 14.59 -11.06 -0.76
C ASN A 173 15.66 -9.99 -1.09
N ILE A 174 15.24 -8.74 -1.31
CA ILE A 174 16.15 -7.65 -1.74
C ILE A 174 17.27 -7.42 -0.71
N PRO A 175 17.00 -7.32 0.61
CA PRO A 175 18.06 -7.13 1.61
C PRO A 175 19.06 -8.29 1.67
N LEU A 176 18.68 -9.46 1.16
CA LEU A 176 19.51 -10.67 1.10
C LEU A 176 20.18 -10.86 -0.27
N GLY A 177 20.01 -9.93 -1.21
CA GLY A 177 20.57 -10.04 -2.57
C GLY A 177 19.97 -11.18 -3.39
N ILE A 178 18.75 -11.62 -3.06
CA ILE A 178 18.06 -12.72 -3.74
C ILE A 178 17.14 -12.15 -4.81
N GLU A 179 17.30 -12.62 -6.05
CA GLU A 179 16.37 -12.30 -7.14
C GLU A 179 15.13 -13.19 -7.09
N HIS A 180 13.94 -12.63 -7.29
CA HIS A 180 12.68 -13.36 -7.37
C HIS A 180 12.08 -13.21 -8.78
N ILE A 181 11.45 -14.26 -9.33
CA ILE A 181 10.88 -14.20 -10.70
C ILE A 181 9.65 -13.28 -10.82
N TYR A 182 9.02 -12.96 -9.68
CA TYR A 182 7.94 -11.97 -9.55
C TYR A 182 8.37 -10.85 -8.61
N ALA A 183 7.97 -9.62 -8.91
CA ALA A 183 8.17 -8.46 -8.02
C ALA A 183 6.82 -7.83 -7.64
N TYR A 184 6.84 -6.92 -6.66
CA TYR A 184 5.70 -6.13 -6.22
C TYR A 184 5.16 -5.20 -7.32
N GLU A 185 6.03 -4.72 -8.19
CA GLU A 185 5.68 -3.96 -9.39
C GLU A 185 6.30 -4.61 -10.62
N ALA A 186 5.65 -5.65 -11.14
CA ALA A 186 6.03 -6.18 -12.45
C ALA A 186 5.33 -5.37 -13.55
N VAL A 187 6.11 -4.86 -14.51
CA VAL A 187 5.56 -4.28 -15.75
C VAL A 187 5.04 -5.43 -16.60
N TRP A 188 3.73 -5.48 -16.86
CA TRP A 188 3.14 -6.50 -17.72
C TRP A 188 3.33 -6.11 -19.18
N TYR A 189 3.92 -7.02 -19.95
CA TYR A 189 3.73 -7.03 -21.39
C TYR A 189 2.54 -7.94 -21.71
N VAL A 190 1.36 -7.35 -21.93
CA VAL A 190 0.09 -8.07 -22.18
C VAL A 190 0.22 -9.19 -23.24
N PRO A 191 0.95 -9.00 -24.36
CA PRO A 191 1.16 -10.08 -25.34
C PRO A 191 1.89 -11.30 -24.77
N TYR A 192 2.76 -11.13 -23.78
CA TYR A 192 3.47 -12.22 -23.11
C TYR A 192 2.51 -13.08 -22.29
N MET A 193 1.47 -12.49 -21.74
CA MET A 193 0.63 -13.17 -20.75
C MET A 193 -0.42 -14.06 -21.40
N ASN A 194 -0.99 -13.66 -22.54
CA ASN A 194 -2.00 -14.47 -23.23
C ASN A 194 -1.45 -15.79 -23.79
N VAL A 195 -0.14 -15.89 -24.05
CA VAL A 195 0.48 -17.08 -24.64
C VAL A 195 1.28 -17.87 -23.61
N TYR A 196 2.06 -17.20 -22.76
CA TYR A 196 3.02 -17.88 -21.90
C TYR A 196 2.47 -18.24 -20.51
N LEU A 197 1.39 -17.61 -20.03
CA LEU A 197 0.80 -17.98 -18.73
C LEU A 197 0.29 -19.42 -18.73
N SER A 198 -0.44 -19.83 -19.77
CA SER A 198 -0.97 -21.20 -19.87
C SER A 198 0.15 -22.24 -19.92
N VAL A 199 1.24 -21.93 -20.64
CA VAL A 199 2.45 -22.77 -20.70
C VAL A 199 3.16 -22.81 -19.34
N ALA A 200 3.27 -21.66 -18.66
CA ALA A 200 3.89 -21.54 -17.34
C ALA A 200 3.15 -22.37 -16.28
N TYR A 201 1.82 -22.49 -16.37
CA TYR A 201 1.05 -23.32 -15.43
C TYR A 201 1.07 -24.82 -15.76
N ASN A 202 1.24 -25.20 -17.03
CA ASN A 202 1.27 -26.62 -17.43
C ASN A 202 2.60 -27.32 -17.11
N ASN A 203 3.72 -26.60 -17.19
CA ASN A 203 5.04 -27.14 -16.83
C ASN A 203 5.90 -26.07 -16.14
N PRO A 204 5.60 -25.77 -14.86
CA PRO A 204 6.22 -24.66 -14.15
C PRO A 204 7.74 -24.83 -13.98
N ALA A 205 8.23 -26.05 -13.75
CA ALA A 205 9.66 -26.31 -13.59
C ALA A 205 10.47 -25.90 -14.83
N LYS A 206 10.00 -26.31 -16.02
CA LYS A 206 10.67 -25.98 -17.29
C LYS A 206 10.62 -24.48 -17.57
N PHE A 207 9.46 -23.84 -17.42
CA PHE A 207 9.31 -22.43 -17.69
C PHE A 207 10.13 -21.56 -16.70
N TRP A 208 10.04 -21.85 -15.40
CA TRP A 208 10.82 -21.13 -14.39
C TRP A 208 12.32 -21.41 -14.54
N GLY A 209 12.72 -22.60 -14.97
CA GLY A 209 14.11 -22.93 -15.30
C GLY A 209 14.68 -22.01 -16.39
N ILE A 210 13.93 -21.75 -17.47
CA ILE A 210 14.29 -20.79 -18.52
C ILE A 210 14.46 -19.36 -17.96
N LEU A 211 13.71 -19.01 -16.92
CA LEU A 211 13.82 -17.72 -16.22
C LEU A 211 14.96 -17.68 -15.19
N ASN A 212 15.90 -18.64 -15.25
CA ASN A 212 17.03 -18.79 -14.32
C ASN A 212 16.56 -19.04 -12.87
N MET A 213 15.41 -19.70 -12.66
CA MET A 213 14.92 -20.03 -11.33
C MET A 213 15.44 -21.39 -10.87
N LYS A 214 16.17 -21.39 -9.76
CA LYS A 214 16.79 -22.59 -9.18
C LYS A 214 16.01 -23.14 -7.98
N TYR A 215 15.44 -22.26 -7.14
CA TYR A 215 14.79 -22.69 -5.91
C TYR A 215 13.34 -22.23 -5.83
N LEU A 216 12.49 -23.11 -5.32
CA LEU A 216 11.09 -22.86 -4.97
C LEU A 216 10.92 -22.93 -3.46
N THR A 217 10.31 -21.91 -2.87
CA THR A 217 9.85 -21.92 -1.48
C THR A 217 8.34 -22.14 -1.43
N ALA A 218 7.85 -22.83 -0.40
CA ALA A 218 6.41 -23.03 -0.19
C ALA A 218 6.04 -23.03 1.30
N THR A 219 4.81 -22.61 1.61
CA THR A 219 4.25 -22.64 2.98
C THR A 219 3.83 -24.03 3.41
N GLU A 220 3.51 -24.89 2.44
CA GLU A 220 3.06 -26.26 2.64
C GLU A 220 3.90 -27.22 1.79
N GLU A 221 3.80 -28.51 2.09
CA GLU A 221 4.40 -29.54 1.24
C GLU A 221 3.67 -29.59 -0.11
N VAL A 222 4.42 -29.55 -1.21
CA VAL A 222 3.87 -29.53 -2.56
C VAL A 222 4.54 -30.60 -3.41
N ASN A 223 3.74 -31.26 -4.24
CA ASN A 223 4.23 -32.25 -5.20
C ASN A 223 4.08 -31.70 -6.61
N ILE A 224 5.19 -31.19 -7.16
CA ILE A 224 5.23 -30.54 -8.48
C ILE A 224 6.27 -31.25 -9.32
N SER A 225 5.88 -31.72 -10.50
CA SER A 225 6.81 -32.36 -11.44
C SER A 225 7.97 -31.43 -11.81
N GLY A 226 9.20 -31.96 -11.78
CA GLY A 226 10.44 -31.23 -12.03
C GLY A 226 10.99 -30.45 -10.83
N PHE A 227 10.39 -30.59 -9.65
CA PHE A 227 10.92 -30.06 -8.39
C PHE A 227 11.30 -31.19 -7.44
N LYS A 228 12.51 -31.11 -6.91
CA LYS A 228 13.02 -32.04 -5.90
C LYS A 228 12.97 -31.39 -4.52
N PHE A 229 12.34 -32.06 -3.56
CA PHE A 229 12.37 -31.62 -2.17
C PHE A 229 13.80 -31.64 -1.64
N VAL A 230 14.25 -30.51 -1.08
CA VAL A 230 15.60 -30.36 -0.52
C VAL A 230 15.56 -30.60 0.99
N LYS A 231 14.78 -29.78 1.70
CA LYS A 231 14.59 -29.88 3.16
C LYS A 231 13.47 -28.97 3.65
N LYS A 232 13.01 -29.23 4.87
CA LYS A 232 12.14 -28.34 5.65
C LYS A 232 12.99 -27.56 6.66
N PHE A 233 12.80 -26.25 6.73
CA PHE A 233 13.41 -25.35 7.70
C PHE A 233 12.53 -25.17 8.93
N GLU A 234 13.11 -24.61 9.99
CA GLU A 234 12.34 -24.15 11.13
C GLU A 234 11.36 -23.04 10.72
N GLU A 235 10.16 -23.07 11.28
CA GLU A 235 9.15 -22.05 11.02
C GLU A 235 9.55 -20.74 11.70
N CYS A 236 9.40 -19.61 10.98
CA CYS A 236 9.80 -18.32 11.51
C CYS A 236 8.76 -17.79 12.51
N GLY A 237 8.95 -18.08 13.81
CA GLY A 237 8.04 -17.62 14.87
C GLY A 237 8.01 -16.10 15.10
N VAL A 238 9.00 -15.37 14.56
CA VAL A 238 9.10 -13.89 14.65
C VAL A 238 8.59 -13.21 13.38
N CYS A 239 8.40 -13.97 12.28
CA CYS A 239 7.90 -13.44 11.02
C CYS A 239 6.39 -13.23 11.14
N TRP A 240 6.03 -11.98 11.41
CA TRP A 240 4.66 -11.49 11.51
C TRP A 240 4.42 -10.48 10.37
N PRO A 241 3.22 -10.34 9.79
CA PRO A 241 1.92 -10.86 10.24
C PRO A 241 1.51 -12.26 9.72
N GLU A 242 0.63 -12.94 10.47
CA GLU A 242 -0.16 -14.12 10.06
C GLU A 242 -1.08 -13.87 8.85
N GLN A 243 -1.06 -12.66 8.28
CA GLN A 243 -1.74 -12.42 7.01
C GLN A 243 -1.14 -13.37 5.98
N LYS A 244 -1.98 -14.27 5.44
CA LYS A 244 -1.61 -15.29 4.44
C LYS A 244 -0.68 -14.76 3.33
N ASN A 245 -0.84 -13.49 2.96
CA ASN A 245 -0.05 -12.84 1.91
C ASN A 245 1.42 -12.62 2.26
N PHE A 246 1.78 -12.53 3.54
CA PHE A 246 3.16 -12.39 4.00
C PHE A 246 3.81 -13.73 4.36
N VAL A 247 3.01 -14.68 4.85
CA VAL A 247 3.46 -16.04 5.25
C VAL A 247 4.26 -16.74 4.17
N LYS A 248 3.88 -16.54 2.92
CA LYS A 248 4.56 -17.12 1.77
C LYS A 248 6.04 -16.76 1.63
N ALA A 249 6.46 -15.60 2.14
CA ALA A 249 7.87 -15.18 2.06
C ALA A 249 8.80 -16.00 2.97
N TYR A 250 8.24 -16.73 3.94
CA TYR A 250 8.98 -17.51 4.92
C TYR A 250 8.40 -18.92 5.09
N GLY A 251 7.78 -19.45 4.03
CA GLY A 251 7.35 -20.84 3.98
C GLY A 251 8.54 -21.79 4.20
N PRO A 252 8.44 -22.83 5.05
CA PRO A 252 9.60 -23.59 5.51
C PRO A 252 10.08 -24.64 4.50
N TYR A 253 9.35 -24.90 3.42
CA TYR A 253 9.68 -25.97 2.47
C TYR A 253 10.52 -25.44 1.31
N LEU A 254 11.68 -26.05 1.08
CA LEU A 254 12.57 -25.72 -0.03
C LEU A 254 12.62 -26.86 -1.04
N TYR A 255 12.49 -26.49 -2.32
CA TYR A 255 12.64 -27.38 -3.46
C TYR A 255 13.67 -26.84 -4.43
N GLU A 256 14.40 -27.73 -5.09
CA GLU A 256 15.32 -27.43 -6.18
C GLU A 256 14.64 -27.76 -7.51
N ASN A 257 14.75 -26.85 -8.47
CA ASN A 257 14.27 -27.05 -9.83
C ASN A 257 15.25 -27.95 -10.59
N GLU A 258 14.84 -29.17 -10.91
CA GLU A 258 15.68 -30.13 -11.65
C GLU A 258 15.83 -29.75 -13.14
N LEU A 259 15.02 -28.81 -13.62
CA LEU A 259 15.04 -28.28 -14.98
C LEU A 259 15.64 -26.87 -15.06
N PHE A 260 16.41 -26.47 -14.04
CA PHE A 260 17.22 -25.25 -14.04
C PHE A 260 18.35 -25.33 -15.08
N LEU A 261 18.56 -24.24 -15.84
CA LEU A 261 19.52 -24.14 -16.95
C LEU A 261 20.71 -23.24 -16.60
#